data_AF-A0A2V6VB34-F1
#
_entry.id   AF-A0A2V6VB34-F1
#
_cell.length_a   1.000
_cell.length_b   1.000
_cell.length_c   1.000
_cell.angle_alpha   90.00
_cell.angle_beta   90.00
_cell.angle_gamma   90.00
#
_symmetry.space_group_name_H-M   'P 1'
#
loop_
_entity.id
_entity.type
_entity.pdbx_description
1 polymer ?
#
loop_
_entity_poly.entity_id
_entity_poly.type
_entity_poly.pdbx_seq_one_letter_code
_entity_poly.pdbx_strand_id
1 'polypeptide(L)'
;MNRVAVLGPGRIGRQIALAFALGGHRVALIDVKSRPAGGADVVFADARREIARDLQLMADESVIARGEIAPALERVVDQVGLEGLGECAFVQEALPELVDLKRDVLGRVSRLVAPEAIIASTSSTISPKHLGDAISGAERFLVVHWLNPAHIIPLVEVVPGQATSAAVVE
;
A
#
# COMPACT_ATOMS: atom_id res chain seq x y z
N MET A 1 -8.57 11.33 -10.19
CA MET A 1 -7.87 10.03 -10.14
C MET A 1 -6.70 10.20 -9.18
N ASN A 2 -6.83 9.68 -7.96
CA ASN A 2 -5.81 9.88 -6.94
C ASN A 2 -4.78 8.74 -7.01
N ARG A 3 -3.49 9.10 -6.99
CA ARG A 3 -2.38 8.14 -7.00
C ARG A 3 -2.20 7.58 -5.59
N VAL A 4 -2.08 6.25 -5.50
CA VAL A 4 -1.86 5.51 -4.26
C VAL A 4 -0.45 4.95 -4.26
N ALA A 5 0.26 5.02 -3.14
CA ALA A 5 1.53 4.35 -2.93
C ALA A 5 1.32 3.14 -2.01
N VAL A 6 1.82 1.97 -2.39
CA VAL A 6 1.83 0.78 -1.53
C VAL A 6 3.27 0.36 -1.26
N LEU A 7 3.70 0.42 -0.01
CA LEU A 7 5.07 0.15 0.39
C LEU A 7 5.25 -1.32 0.74
N GLY A 8 6.01 -2.04 -0.07
CA GLY A 8 6.30 -3.45 0.08
C GLY A 8 5.65 -4.30 -1.01
N PRO A 9 6.40 -4.79 -2.01
CA PRO A 9 5.87 -5.69 -3.06
C PRO A 9 5.63 -7.14 -2.57
N GLY A 10 5.62 -7.35 -1.25
CA GLY A 10 5.35 -8.66 -0.65
C GLY A 10 3.88 -9.06 -0.80
N ARG A 11 3.53 -10.19 -0.19
CA ARG A 11 2.20 -10.82 -0.31
C ARG A 11 1.03 -9.85 -0.02
N ILE A 12 1.06 -9.15 1.11
CA ILE A 12 -0.04 -8.24 1.48
C ILE A 12 -0.03 -7.00 0.59
N GLY A 13 1.13 -6.37 0.38
CA GLY A 13 1.20 -5.15 -0.42
C GLY A 13 0.74 -5.33 -1.86
N ARG A 14 1.10 -6.44 -2.54
CA ARG A 14 0.59 -6.69 -3.90
C ARG A 14 -0.93 -6.91 -3.95
N GLN A 15 -1.51 -7.52 -2.91
CA GLN A 15 -2.97 -7.71 -2.83
C GLN A 15 -3.70 -6.39 -2.55
N ILE A 16 -3.14 -5.52 -1.70
CA ILE A 16 -3.70 -4.18 -1.48
C ILE A 16 -3.56 -3.33 -2.76
N ALA A 17 -2.42 -3.42 -3.45
CA ALA A 17 -2.23 -2.74 -4.72
C ALA A 17 -3.26 -3.19 -5.77
N LEU A 18 -3.54 -4.50 -5.85
CA LEU A 18 -4.60 -5.04 -6.69
C LEU A 18 -5.99 -4.48 -6.32
N ALA A 19 -6.33 -4.43 -5.02
CA ALA A 19 -7.60 -3.88 -4.56
C ALA A 19 -7.80 -2.42 -5.01
N PHE A 20 -6.78 -1.57 -4.82
CA PHE A 20 -6.82 -0.19 -5.31
C PHE A 20 -6.88 -0.08 -6.84
N ALA A 21 -6.16 -0.94 -7.56
CA ALA A 21 -6.17 -0.95 -9.02
C ALA A 21 -7.54 -1.35 -9.60
N LEU A 22 -8.22 -2.32 -9.00
CA LEU A 22 -9.60 -2.68 -9.33
C LEU A 22 -10.57 -1.54 -8.99
N GLY A 23 -10.32 -0.80 -7.90
CA GLY A 23 -11.01 0.45 -7.57
C GLY A 23 -10.74 1.63 -8.51
N GLY A 24 -9.95 1.44 -9.58
CA GLY A 24 -9.69 2.46 -10.59
C GLY A 24 -8.54 3.43 -10.28
N HIS A 25 -7.77 3.18 -9.20
CA HIS A 25 -6.64 4.02 -8.81
C HIS A 25 -5.35 3.59 -9.50
N ARG A 26 -4.48 4.56 -9.82
CA ARG A 26 -3.11 4.28 -10.23
C ARG A 26 -2.28 4.02 -8.97
N VAL A 27 -1.57 2.89 -8.92
CA VAL A 27 -0.85 2.42 -7.74
C VAL A 27 0.63 2.36 -8.04
N ALA A 28 1.45 3.04 -7.23
CA ALA A 28 2.88 2.82 -7.15
C ALA A 28 3.17 1.68 -6.17
N LEU A 29 3.55 0.50 -6.66
CA LEU A 29 4.00 -0.61 -5.83
C LEU A 29 5.50 -0.45 -5.56
N ILE A 30 5.83 -0.11 -4.32
CA ILE A 30 7.16 0.40 -3.99
C ILE A 30 7.98 -0.64 -3.23
N ASP A 31 9.18 -0.92 -3.71
CA ASP A 31 10.19 -1.63 -2.93
C ASP A 31 11.17 -0.64 -2.27
N VAL A 32 11.12 -0.57 -0.94
CA VAL A 32 12.01 0.26 -0.13
C VAL A 32 13.29 -0.47 0.27
N LYS A 33 13.37 -1.78 0.01
CA LYS A 33 14.55 -2.58 0.35
C LYS A 33 15.64 -2.35 -0.69
N SER A 34 16.82 -1.94 -0.23
CA SER A 34 18.01 -1.95 -1.08
C SER A 34 18.36 -3.38 -1.47
N ARG A 35 18.54 -3.61 -2.77
CA ARG A 35 18.80 -4.93 -3.35
C ARG A 35 20.00 -4.87 -4.29
N PRO A 36 20.70 -6.00 -4.48
CA PRO A 36 21.67 -6.14 -5.57
C PRO A 36 21.01 -5.86 -6.93
N ALA A 37 21.84 -5.56 -7.94
CA ALA A 37 21.39 -5.35 -9.31
C ALA A 37 20.48 -6.50 -9.79
N GLY A 38 19.34 -6.18 -10.41
CA GLY A 38 18.33 -7.13 -10.86
C GLY A 38 17.43 -7.71 -9.76
N GLY A 39 17.75 -7.50 -8.48
CA GLY A 39 16.97 -8.05 -7.37
C GLY A 39 15.57 -7.44 -7.25
N ALA A 40 15.40 -6.17 -7.63
CA ALA A 40 14.09 -5.53 -7.70
C ALA A 40 13.22 -6.13 -8.81
N ASP A 41 13.80 -6.35 -10.00
CA ASP A 41 13.09 -6.91 -11.15
C ASP A 41 12.48 -8.29 -10.85
N VAL A 42 13.23 -9.14 -10.14
CA VAL A 42 12.74 -10.47 -9.71
C VAL A 42 11.51 -10.35 -8.81
N VAL A 43 11.54 -9.42 -7.86
CA VAL A 43 10.47 -9.24 -6.86
C VAL A 43 9.23 -8.66 -7.51
N PHE A 44 9.40 -7.71 -8.42
CA PHE A 44 8.30 -7.13 -9.16
C PHE A 44 7.70 -8.10 -10.19
N ALA A 45 8.53 -8.91 -10.84
CA ALA A 45 8.05 -10.00 -11.70
C ALA A 45 7.21 -11.00 -10.90
N ASP A 46 7.63 -11.34 -9.67
CA ASP A 46 6.84 -12.17 -8.75
C ASP A 46 5.51 -11.52 -8.39
N ALA A 47 5.53 -10.25 -7.98
CA ALA A 47 4.34 -9.50 -7.63
C ALA A 47 3.34 -9.43 -8.79
N ARG A 48 3.80 -9.09 -10.00
CA ARG A 48 2.96 -9.04 -11.21
C ARG A 48 2.38 -10.39 -11.60
N ARG A 49 3.18 -11.46 -11.53
CA ARG A 49 2.70 -12.81 -11.82
C ARG A 49 1.56 -13.20 -10.88
N GLU A 50 1.69 -12.87 -9.61
CA GLU A 50 0.70 -13.20 -8.58
C GLU A 50 -0.56 -12.32 -8.69
N ILE A 51 -0.41 -11.02 -8.98
CA ILE A 51 -1.54 -10.13 -9.30
C ILE A 51 -2.30 -10.66 -10.52
N ALA A 52 -1.60 -11.04 -11.60
CA ALA A 52 -2.24 -11.56 -12.81
C ALA A 52 -2.96 -12.89 -12.54
N ARG A 53 -2.38 -13.75 -11.70
CA ARG A 53 -3.01 -15.00 -11.26
C ARG A 53 -4.29 -14.74 -10.46
N ASP A 54 -4.25 -13.82 -9.50
CA ASP A 54 -5.40 -13.48 -8.66
C ASP A 54 -6.53 -12.87 -9.52
N LEU A 55 -6.19 -11.96 -10.45
CA LEU A 55 -7.14 -11.40 -11.43
C LEU A 55 -7.77 -12.47 -12.32
N GLN A 56 -6.97 -13.42 -12.82
CA GLN A 56 -7.47 -14.52 -13.65
C GLN A 56 -8.46 -15.39 -12.87
N LEU A 57 -8.12 -15.75 -11.64
CA LEU A 57 -9.00 -16.52 -10.76
C LEU A 57 -10.31 -15.77 -10.48
N MET A 58 -10.24 -14.47 -10.15
CA MET A 58 -11.42 -13.64 -9.94
C MET A 58 -12.31 -13.58 -11.19
N ALA A 59 -11.72 -13.51 -12.38
CA ALA A 59 -12.49 -13.49 -13.62
C ALA A 59 -13.11 -14.87 -13.95
N ASP A 60 -12.40 -15.97 -13.66
CA ASP A 60 -12.92 -17.33 -13.83
C ASP A 60 -14.08 -17.62 -12.87
N GLU A 61 -14.02 -17.09 -11.65
CA GLU A 61 -15.10 -17.14 -10.65
C GLU A 61 -16.16 -16.03 -10.83
N SER A 62 -16.11 -15.26 -11.93
CA SER A 62 -17.06 -14.18 -12.24
C SER A 62 -17.17 -13.07 -11.18
N VAL A 63 -16.14 -12.88 -10.35
CA VAL A 63 -16.02 -11.78 -9.39
C VAL A 63 -15.75 -10.45 -10.11
N ILE A 64 -15.00 -10.50 -11.22
CA ILE A 64 -14.73 -9.36 -12.10
C ILE A 64 -14.99 -9.75 -13.56
N ALA A 65 -15.14 -8.78 -14.44
CA ALA A 65 -15.19 -9.06 -15.88
C ALA A 65 -13.78 -9.34 -16.42
N ARG A 66 -13.65 -10.24 -17.40
CA ARG A 66 -12.35 -10.52 -18.06
C ARG A 66 -11.69 -9.27 -18.65
N GLY A 67 -12.49 -8.29 -19.07
CA GLY A 67 -12.00 -7.01 -19.59
C GLY A 67 -11.32 -6.11 -18.55
N GLU A 68 -11.45 -6.41 -17.25
CA GLU A 68 -10.85 -5.62 -16.17
C GLU A 68 -9.40 -6.03 -15.85
N ILE A 69 -8.97 -7.21 -16.32
CA ILE A 69 -7.63 -7.75 -16.04
C ILE A 69 -6.53 -6.82 -16.55
N ALA A 70 -6.57 -6.45 -17.83
CA ALA A 70 -5.54 -5.60 -18.43
C ALA A 70 -5.51 -4.18 -17.81
N PRO A 71 -6.65 -3.47 -17.65
CA PRO A 71 -6.67 -2.19 -16.96
C PRO A 71 -6.17 -2.24 -15.52
N ALA A 72 -6.47 -3.31 -14.76
CA ALA A 72 -5.97 -3.46 -13.39
C ALA A 72 -4.44 -3.64 -13.37
N LEU A 73 -3.88 -4.45 -14.28
CA LEU A 73 -2.43 -4.62 -14.39
C LEU A 73 -1.72 -3.33 -14.81
N GLU A 74 -2.28 -2.59 -15.77
CA GLU A 74 -1.71 -1.30 -16.23
C GLU A 74 -1.67 -0.22 -15.15
N ARG A 75 -2.61 -0.28 -14.19
CA ARG A 75 -2.65 0.67 -13.07
C ARG A 75 -1.57 0.43 -12.02
N VAL A 76 -1.01 -0.78 -11.93
CA VAL A 76 0.06 -1.12 -10.98
C VAL A 76 1.42 -0.84 -11.61
N VAL A 77 2.12 0.16 -11.07
CA VAL A 77 3.41 0.64 -11.54
C VAL A 77 4.46 0.35 -10.49
N ASP A 78 5.46 -0.45 -10.88
CA ASP A 78 6.59 -0.76 -10.00
C ASP A 78 7.48 0.46 -9.78
N GLN A 79 7.97 0.60 -8.55
CA GLN A 79 8.85 1.70 -8.20
C GLN A 79 9.89 1.23 -7.17
N VAL A 80 11.17 1.52 -7.42
CA VAL A 80 12.22 1.35 -6.42
C VAL A 80 12.39 2.68 -5.69
N GLY A 81 12.44 2.63 -4.36
CA GLY A 81 12.67 3.81 -3.54
C GLY A 81 11.45 4.71 -3.35
N LEU A 82 11.64 5.76 -2.56
CA LEU A 82 10.59 6.64 -2.05
C LEU A 82 10.52 7.97 -2.82
N GLU A 83 11.25 8.10 -3.91
CA GLU A 83 11.28 9.31 -4.72
C GLU A 83 9.95 9.51 -5.46
N GLY A 84 9.53 10.76 -5.67
CA GLY A 84 8.34 11.08 -6.49
C GLY A 84 6.98 10.80 -5.83
N LEU A 85 6.92 10.74 -4.50
CA LEU A 85 5.65 10.53 -3.76
C LEU A 85 4.78 11.78 -3.59
N GLY A 86 5.23 12.95 -4.05
CA GLY A 86 4.50 14.21 -3.86
C GLY A 86 3.10 14.25 -4.48
N GLU A 87 2.82 13.40 -5.48
CA GLU A 87 1.50 13.29 -6.11
C GLU A 87 0.59 12.23 -5.47
N CYS A 88 1.10 11.47 -4.49
CA CYS A 88 0.32 10.41 -3.85
C CYS A 88 -0.60 11.02 -2.78
N ALA A 89 -1.91 10.82 -2.94
CA ALA A 89 -2.89 11.27 -1.95
C ALA A 89 -3.07 10.27 -0.80
N PHE A 90 -2.65 9.03 -1.00
CA PHE A 90 -2.75 7.96 0.00
C PHE A 90 -1.52 7.07 -0.06
N VAL A 91 -0.95 6.73 1.10
CA VAL A 91 0.14 5.76 1.23
C VAL A 91 -0.32 4.62 2.13
N GLN A 92 -0.19 3.39 1.66
CA GLN A 92 -0.36 2.18 2.47
C GLN A 92 0.98 1.51 2.70
N GLU A 93 1.41 1.44 3.95
CA GLU A 93 2.59 0.70 4.36
C GLU A 93 2.24 -0.77 4.62
N ALA A 94 2.98 -1.69 3.98
CA ALA A 94 2.80 -3.15 4.03
C ALA A 94 4.15 -3.92 4.14
N LEU A 95 5.10 -3.34 4.87
CA LEU A 95 6.42 -3.90 5.18
C LEU A 95 6.34 -4.93 6.33
N PRO A 96 7.42 -5.72 6.55
CA PRO A 96 7.49 -6.65 7.68
C PRO A 96 7.20 -6.01 9.03
N GLU A 97 6.71 -6.83 9.98
CA GLU A 97 6.38 -6.42 11.36
C GLU A 97 7.63 -6.16 12.21
N LEU A 98 8.37 -5.12 11.84
CA LEU A 98 9.54 -4.61 12.52
C LEU A 98 9.31 -3.14 12.82
N VAL A 99 9.14 -2.79 14.11
CA VAL A 99 8.80 -1.44 14.57
C VAL A 99 9.79 -0.41 14.03
N ASP A 100 11.09 -0.65 14.17
CA ASP A 100 12.13 0.30 13.74
C ASP A 100 12.11 0.53 12.22
N LEU A 101 11.88 -0.53 11.43
CA LEU A 101 11.76 -0.42 9.98
C LEU A 101 10.55 0.43 9.58
N LYS A 102 9.38 0.15 10.17
CA LYS A 102 8.16 0.90 9.89
C LYS A 102 8.32 2.36 10.29
N ARG A 103 8.89 2.64 11.47
CA ARG A 103 9.15 4.01 11.95
C ARG A 103 10.07 4.77 11.00
N ASP A 104 11.20 4.18 10.58
CA ASP A 104 12.11 4.82 9.62
C ASP A 104 11.39 5.16 8.31
N VAL A 105 10.74 4.17 7.71
CA VAL A 105 10.11 4.34 6.39
C VAL A 105 8.93 5.31 6.47
N LEU A 106 8.02 5.17 7.43
CA LEU A 106 6.88 6.07 7.61
C LEU A 106 7.33 7.51 7.89
N GLY A 107 8.38 7.68 8.70
CA GLY A 107 8.97 9.00 8.94
C GLY A 107 9.52 9.62 7.66
N ARG A 108 10.25 8.87 6.84
CA ARG A 108 10.75 9.33 5.53
C ARG A 108 9.62 9.67 4.57
N VAL A 109 8.63 8.79 4.44
CA VAL A 109 7.43 8.98 3.60
C VAL A 109 6.70 10.27 3.97
N SER A 110 6.50 10.52 5.27
CA SER A 110 5.75 11.69 5.75
C SER A 110 6.34 13.03 5.32
N ARG A 111 7.63 13.07 4.99
CA ARG A 111 8.33 14.27 4.49
C ARG A 111 8.34 14.40 2.96
N LEU A 112 7.97 13.34 2.24
CA LEU A 112 8.02 13.27 0.78
C LEU A 112 6.64 13.40 0.12
N VAL A 113 5.58 13.08 0.85
CA VAL A 113 4.19 13.23 0.38
C VAL A 113 3.67 14.65 0.64
N ALA A 114 2.65 15.06 -0.11
CA ALA A 114 1.96 16.33 0.12
C ALA A 114 1.38 16.40 1.56
N PRO A 115 1.29 17.58 2.19
CA PRO A 115 0.81 17.74 3.58
C PRO A 115 -0.59 17.13 3.83
N GLU A 116 -1.44 17.09 2.82
CA GLU A 116 -2.80 16.55 2.86
C GLU A 116 -2.88 15.03 2.61
N ALA A 117 -1.78 14.38 2.22
CA ALA A 117 -1.79 12.95 1.92
C ALA A 117 -1.99 12.10 3.18
N ILE A 118 -2.89 11.11 3.10
CA ILE A 118 -3.13 10.16 4.20
C ILE A 118 -2.02 9.11 4.20
N ILE A 119 -1.53 8.77 5.40
CA ILE A 119 -0.49 7.76 5.61
C ILE A 119 -1.10 6.65 6.46
N ALA A 120 -1.14 5.44 5.93
CA ALA A 120 -1.70 4.28 6.58
C ALA A 120 -0.65 3.16 6.74
N SER A 121 -0.78 2.35 7.78
CA SER A 121 -0.04 1.09 7.95
C SER A 121 -1.02 -0.07 8.07
N THR A 122 -0.69 -1.23 7.45
CA THR A 122 -1.46 -2.48 7.61
C THR A 122 -0.90 -3.36 8.72
N SER A 123 -0.38 -2.78 9.80
CA SER A 123 0.16 -3.58 10.90
C SER A 123 -0.95 -4.33 11.64
N SER A 124 -0.71 -5.62 11.92
CA SER A 124 -1.63 -6.46 12.70
C SER A 124 -1.31 -6.48 14.19
N THR A 125 -0.11 -6.06 14.58
CA THR A 125 0.38 -6.20 15.97
C THR A 125 0.97 -4.93 16.56
N ILE A 126 1.30 -3.94 15.74
CA ILE A 126 1.88 -2.67 16.19
C ILE A 126 0.78 -1.62 16.27
N SER A 127 0.45 -1.22 17.50
CA SER A 127 -0.50 -0.12 17.74
C SER A 127 -0.04 1.18 17.05
N PRO A 128 -0.96 1.98 16.48
CA PRO A 128 -0.65 3.31 15.92
C PRO A 128 0.16 4.20 16.87
N LYS A 129 -0.03 4.05 18.19
CA LYS A 129 0.71 4.78 19.22
C LYS A 129 2.24 4.62 19.11
N HIS A 130 2.72 3.46 18.64
CA HIS A 130 4.15 3.17 18.52
C HIS A 130 4.75 3.62 17.18
N LEU A 131 3.94 4.18 16.28
CA LEU A 131 4.37 4.62 14.95
C LEU A 131 4.17 6.13 14.75
N GLY A 132 3.10 6.69 15.32
CA GLY A 132 2.66 8.05 15.03
C GLY A 132 3.66 9.15 15.38
N ASP A 133 4.50 8.97 16.40
CA ASP A 133 5.54 9.93 16.81
C ASP A 133 6.72 10.02 15.82
N ALA A 134 6.89 9.03 14.94
CA ALA A 134 7.90 9.07 13.88
C ALA A 134 7.44 9.88 12.65
N ILE A 135 6.15 10.24 12.57
CA ILE A 135 5.50 10.78 11.38
C ILE A 135 5.30 12.29 11.52
N SER A 136 5.77 13.04 10.52
CA SER A 136 5.47 14.47 10.40
C SER A 136 4.03 14.68 9.93
N GLY A 137 3.23 15.40 10.73
CA GLY A 137 1.79 15.49 10.56
C GLY A 137 1.12 14.19 11.00
N ALA A 138 1.10 13.91 12.30
CA ALA A 138 0.54 12.66 12.85
C ALA A 138 -1.01 12.62 12.76
N GLU A 139 -1.66 13.76 12.52
CA GLU A 139 -3.11 13.91 12.36
C GLU A 139 -3.69 13.25 11.10
N ARG A 140 -2.82 12.89 10.16
CA ARG A 140 -3.11 12.21 8.89
C ARG A 140 -2.55 10.78 8.84
N PHE A 141 -2.08 10.27 9.99
CA PHE A 141 -1.63 8.90 10.13
C PHE A 141 -2.67 8.04 10.85
N LEU A 142 -2.85 6.80 10.40
CA LEU A 142 -3.67 5.78 11.05
C LEU A 142 -3.22 4.36 10.68
N VAL A 143 -3.74 3.35 11.36
CA VAL A 143 -3.64 1.97 10.89
C VAL A 143 -4.89 1.65 10.07
N VAL A 144 -4.68 1.14 8.86
CA VAL A 144 -5.72 0.60 7.98
C VAL A 144 -5.34 -0.86 7.77
N HIS A 145 -5.92 -1.72 8.60
CA HIS A 145 -5.54 -3.13 8.69
C HIS A 145 -6.39 -3.97 7.72
N TRP A 146 -5.70 -4.53 6.73
CA TRP A 146 -6.27 -5.41 5.72
C TRP A 146 -6.13 -6.87 6.14
N LEU A 147 -7.17 -7.65 5.93
CA LEU A 147 -7.15 -9.09 6.18
C LEU A 147 -6.71 -9.84 4.92
N ASN A 148 -5.95 -10.93 5.08
CA ASN A 148 -5.46 -11.74 3.96
C ASN A 148 -6.52 -12.76 3.50
N PRO A 149 -6.87 -12.84 2.19
CA PRO A 149 -6.38 -12.03 1.07
C PRO A 149 -7.03 -10.64 0.95
N ALA A 150 -6.21 -9.59 0.85
CA ALA A 150 -6.70 -8.20 0.95
C ALA A 150 -7.63 -7.75 -0.19
N HIS A 151 -7.57 -8.41 -1.34
CA HIS A 151 -8.44 -8.13 -2.50
C HIS A 151 -9.76 -8.91 -2.48
N ILE A 152 -9.96 -9.83 -1.53
CA ILE A 152 -11.16 -10.67 -1.40
C ILE A 152 -11.95 -10.34 -0.13
N ILE A 153 -11.26 -10.15 1.00
CA ILE A 153 -11.93 -9.94 2.28
C ILE A 153 -12.55 -8.53 2.30
N PRO A 154 -13.88 -8.39 2.50
CA PRO A 154 -14.57 -7.10 2.42
C PRO A 154 -14.40 -6.22 3.67
N LEU A 155 -13.62 -6.68 4.65
CA LEU A 155 -13.37 -5.98 5.90
C LEU A 155 -12.00 -5.33 5.88
N VAL A 156 -11.97 -4.05 6.24
CA VAL A 156 -10.77 -3.29 6.57
C VAL A 156 -11.01 -2.60 7.90
N GLU A 157 -10.09 -2.79 8.85
CA GLU A 157 -10.19 -2.15 10.17
C GLU A 157 -9.46 -0.80 10.13
N VAL A 158 -10.20 0.28 10.39
CA VAL A 158 -9.68 1.65 10.44
C VAL A 158 -9.43 2.02 11.90
N VAL A 159 -8.16 2.10 12.28
CA VAL A 159 -7.72 2.26 13.68
C VAL A 159 -6.98 3.58 13.84
N PRO A 160 -7.66 4.64 14.35
CA PRO A 160 -7.03 5.93 14.56
C PRO A 160 -5.97 5.86 15.65
N GLY A 161 -4.90 6.64 15.47
CA GLY A 161 -3.96 6.99 16.53
C GLY A 161 -4.49 8.16 17.37
N GLN A 162 -3.75 8.52 18.42
CA GLN A 162 -4.15 9.58 19.34
C GLN A 162 -4.29 10.96 18.68
N ALA A 163 -3.47 11.25 17.67
CA ALA A 163 -3.45 12.52 16.96
C ALA A 163 -4.36 12.53 15.72
N THR A 164 -4.83 11.36 15.25
CA THR A 164 -5.56 11.21 13.99
C THR A 164 -6.81 12.07 13.99
N SER A 165 -6.96 12.90 12.96
CA SER A 165 -8.12 13.76 12.78
C SER A 165 -9.34 12.94 12.33
N ALA A 166 -10.54 13.34 12.76
CA ALA A 166 -11.78 12.66 12.36
C ALA A 166 -11.99 12.67 10.84
N ALA A 167 -11.61 13.76 10.16
CA ALA A 167 -11.72 13.89 8.70
C ALA A 167 -10.79 12.93 7.92
N VAL A 168 -9.80 12.33 8.57
CA VAL A 168 -8.93 11.29 7.97
C VAL A 168 -9.53 9.89 8.15
N VAL A 169 -10.42 9.71 9.14
CA VAL A 169 -11.10 8.45 9.42
C VAL A 169 -12.35 8.29 8.53
N GLU A 170 -13.07 9.39 8.28
CA GLU A 170 -14.21 9.47 7.34
C GLU A 170 -13.77 9.43 5.87
#